data_AF-A0A8C2CWE8-F1
#
_entry.id   AF-A0A8C2CWE8-F1
#
_cell.length_a   1.000
_cell.length_b   1.000
_cell.length_c   1.000
_cell.angle_alpha   90.00
_cell.angle_beta   90.00
_cell.angle_gamma   90.00
#
_symmetry.space_group_name_H-M   'P 1'
#
loop_
_entity.id
_entity.type
_entity.pdbx_description
1 polymer ?
#
loop_
_entity_poly.entity_id
_entity_poly.type
_entity_poly.pdbx_seq_one_letter_code
_entity_poly.pdbx_strand_id
1 'polypeptide(L)'
;MMDILVMFLLTGSLIQGVLCGFNISLPQRVEALKGSCVFITCTFDIEQQNKDDLTDSAKRKWFKAGGSTAVFDSSSSNTGPLKGEIFGPATQKNCTTCFDDVRQSHNGSYYFRIETNGKLQYSYTEPTYSQVQIVVLASPPKPTLSVFLDQKKVMKKVEVIEGSSVSLRCSTTIFCPSRPPSLTWSSSLIESVTGQQYQNQTDIISDLNFTVSHRHHRVTFTCTATHQQQKQITKQESRLLHVQYAPKNTSVRINPAGLVLEGRSVTLSCSSDANPAVKYTWYRDTERPLNPVQTGPNLTINNTDPTHSGRYYCTAKNKHGTQNSSVLLDVQCEY
;
A
#
# COMPACT_ATOMS: atom_id res chain seq x y z
N MET A 1 -56.88 -30.55 -31.64
CA MET A 1 -58.05 -29.66 -31.66
C MET A 1 -57.51 -28.30 -31.24
N MET A 2 -57.55 -27.33 -32.16
CA MET A 2 -57.48 -25.86 -32.02
C MET A 2 -57.25 -25.32 -30.60
N ASP A 3 -56.36 -24.36 -30.31
CA ASP A 3 -56.13 -23.04 -30.91
C ASP A 3 -55.20 -22.33 -29.88
N ILE A 4 -54.08 -21.66 -30.18
CA ILE A 4 -53.96 -20.25 -30.56
C ILE A 4 -52.45 -19.99 -30.71
N LEU A 5 -52.03 -19.55 -31.90
CA LEU A 5 -50.71 -19.01 -32.16
C LEU A 5 -50.78 -17.49 -31.92
N VAL A 6 -50.24 -17.00 -30.81
CA VAL A 6 -50.11 -15.55 -30.57
C VAL A 6 -48.93 -15.02 -31.37
N MET A 7 -49.22 -14.38 -32.50
CA MET A 7 -48.28 -13.53 -33.25
C MET A 7 -48.00 -12.26 -32.45
N PHE A 8 -46.91 -12.25 -31.67
CA PHE A 8 -46.33 -10.99 -31.19
C PHE A 8 -45.51 -10.36 -32.32
N LEU A 9 -46.03 -9.28 -32.89
CA LEU A 9 -45.31 -8.38 -33.78
C LEU A 9 -44.18 -7.71 -32.99
N LEU A 10 -42.95 -8.21 -33.17
CA LEU A 10 -41.71 -7.52 -32.80
C LEU A 10 -41.55 -6.30 -33.72
N THR A 11 -42.12 -5.16 -33.32
CA THR A 11 -41.60 -3.85 -33.75
C THR A 11 -40.41 -3.53 -32.85
N GLY A 12 -39.31 -4.24 -33.08
CA GLY A 12 -38.01 -3.90 -32.53
C GLY A 12 -37.53 -2.62 -33.19
N SER A 13 -37.88 -1.48 -32.60
CA SER A 13 -37.25 -0.20 -32.90
C SER A 13 -35.77 -0.31 -32.53
N LEU A 14 -34.93 -0.54 -33.54
CA LEU A 14 -33.50 -0.28 -33.46
C LEU A 14 -33.31 1.24 -33.32
N ILE A 15 -33.42 1.75 -32.09
CA ILE A 15 -32.81 3.02 -31.76
C ILE A 15 -31.32 2.73 -31.54
N GLN A 16 -30.60 2.49 -32.64
CA GLN A 16 -29.20 2.88 -32.68
C GLN A 16 -29.21 4.41 -32.65
N GLY A 17 -29.25 4.96 -31.44
CA GLY A 17 -28.95 6.35 -31.19
C GLY A 17 -27.48 6.56 -31.55
N VAL A 18 -27.20 6.78 -32.84
CA VAL A 18 -25.96 7.38 -33.28
C VAL A 18 -25.93 8.75 -32.61
N LEU A 19 -25.00 8.97 -31.67
CA LEU A 19 -24.74 10.32 -31.18
C LEU A 19 -24.25 11.14 -32.38
N CYS A 20 -25.17 11.84 -33.03
CA CYS A 20 -24.92 12.79 -34.11
C CYS A 20 -24.73 14.17 -33.50
N GLY A 21 -23.50 14.57 -33.22
CA GLY A 21 -23.21 15.91 -32.73
C GLY A 21 -21.76 16.09 -32.31
N PHE A 22 -21.37 17.34 -32.08
CA PHE A 22 -20.11 17.63 -31.42
C PHE A 22 -20.16 17.14 -29.98
N ASN A 23 -19.27 16.22 -29.64
CA ASN A 23 -19.13 15.72 -28.28
C ASN A 23 -17.66 15.49 -27.95
N ILE A 24 -17.32 15.48 -26.66
CA ILE A 24 -15.97 15.18 -26.21
C ILE A 24 -16.02 14.33 -24.94
N SER A 25 -15.17 13.31 -24.91
CA SER A 25 -14.92 12.49 -23.73
C SER A 25 -13.64 13.00 -23.07
N LEU A 26 -13.80 13.60 -21.89
CA LEU A 26 -12.71 14.12 -21.08
C LEU A 26 -12.85 13.65 -19.63
N PRO A 27 -11.72 13.42 -18.92
CA PRO A 27 -11.76 13.31 -17.48
C PRO A 27 -12.17 14.66 -16.88
N GLN A 28 -13.00 14.63 -15.83
CA GLN A 28 -13.40 15.84 -15.12
C GLN A 28 -12.20 16.53 -14.45
N ARG A 29 -11.23 15.74 -13.99
CA ARG A 29 -10.05 16.21 -13.26
C ARG A 29 -8.85 15.32 -13.53
N VAL A 30 -7.69 15.94 -13.68
CA VAL A 30 -6.39 15.27 -13.76
C VAL A 30 -5.42 15.94 -12.79
N GLU A 31 -4.55 15.13 -12.20
CA GLU A 31 -3.52 15.61 -11.28
C GLU A 31 -2.14 15.39 -11.86
N ALA A 32 -1.22 16.31 -11.59
CA ALA A 32 0.17 16.19 -11.99
C ALA A 32 1.09 16.81 -10.95
N LEU A 33 2.34 16.36 -10.92
CA LEU A 33 3.35 16.91 -10.03
C LEU A 33 4.06 18.07 -10.72
N LYS A 34 4.33 19.15 -9.97
CA LYS A 34 5.12 20.28 -10.46
C LYS A 34 6.45 19.79 -11.04
N GLY A 35 6.77 20.20 -12.28
CA GLY A 35 7.99 19.79 -12.99
C GLY A 35 7.94 18.38 -13.60
N SER A 36 6.77 17.72 -13.57
CA SER A 36 6.50 16.45 -14.26
C SER A 36 5.59 16.67 -15.48
N CYS A 37 5.03 15.59 -16.04
CA CYS A 37 4.00 15.67 -17.07
C CYS A 37 2.57 15.55 -16.50
N VAL A 38 1.59 16.05 -17.25
CA VAL A 38 0.16 15.76 -17.07
C VAL A 38 -0.35 15.03 -18.30
N PHE A 39 -1.05 13.92 -18.08
CA PHE A 39 -1.59 13.08 -19.14
C PHE A 39 -3.12 13.21 -19.18
N ILE A 40 -3.66 13.69 -20.30
CA ILE A 40 -5.08 13.94 -20.49
C ILE A 40 -5.59 12.99 -21.56
N THR A 41 -6.26 11.91 -21.16
CA THR A 41 -6.96 11.00 -22.08
C THR A 41 -8.18 11.68 -22.66
N CYS A 42 -8.34 11.65 -23.99
CA CYS A 42 -9.40 12.39 -24.65
C CYS A 42 -9.79 11.77 -26.00
N THR A 43 -11.10 11.71 -26.27
CA THR A 43 -11.65 11.45 -27.61
C THR A 43 -12.72 12.48 -27.95
N PHE A 44 -12.89 12.81 -29.23
CA PHE A 44 -13.86 13.82 -29.67
C PHE A 44 -14.68 13.35 -30.87
N ASP A 45 -15.89 13.85 -30.98
CA ASP A 45 -16.79 13.65 -32.10
C ASP A 45 -17.11 14.98 -32.78
N ILE A 46 -17.41 14.88 -34.07
CA ILE A 46 -17.81 16.00 -34.92
C ILE A 46 -19.12 15.62 -35.61
N GLU A 47 -19.87 16.63 -36.04
CA GLU A 47 -21.06 16.40 -36.86
C GLU A 47 -20.73 15.68 -38.17
N GLN A 48 -21.62 14.79 -38.60
CA GLN A 48 -21.43 13.97 -39.80
C GLN A 48 -21.21 14.80 -41.06
N GLN A 49 -21.86 15.97 -41.16
CA GLN A 49 -21.70 16.89 -42.29
C GLN A 49 -20.27 17.44 -42.44
N ASN A 50 -19.48 17.43 -41.37
CA ASN A 50 -18.11 17.92 -41.35
C ASN A 50 -17.08 16.78 -41.41
N LYS A 51 -17.52 15.53 -41.66
CA LYS A 51 -16.64 14.37 -41.64
C LYS A 51 -15.53 14.46 -42.69
N ASP A 52 -15.85 14.95 -43.89
CA ASP A 52 -14.89 15.09 -44.99
C ASP A 52 -13.89 16.24 -44.78
N ASP A 53 -14.22 17.19 -43.88
CA ASP A 53 -13.35 18.31 -43.52
C ASP A 53 -12.27 17.91 -42.50
N LEU A 54 -12.42 16.77 -41.81
CA LEU A 54 -11.46 16.28 -40.82
C LEU A 54 -10.31 15.54 -41.49
N THR A 55 -9.16 16.20 -41.54
CA THR A 55 -7.90 15.63 -42.06
C THR A 55 -6.84 15.55 -40.96
N ASP A 56 -5.78 14.78 -41.18
CA ASP A 56 -4.66 14.69 -40.23
C ASP A 56 -3.90 16.00 -40.04
N SER A 57 -4.09 16.95 -40.96
CA SER A 57 -3.55 18.32 -40.85
C SER A 57 -4.33 19.21 -39.88
N ALA A 58 -5.45 18.72 -39.33
CA ALA A 58 -6.28 19.48 -38.41
C ALA A 58 -5.48 19.92 -37.17
N LYS A 59 -5.55 21.21 -36.88
CA LYS A 59 -4.96 21.82 -35.70
C LYS A 59 -5.79 21.48 -34.49
N ARG A 60 -5.15 20.84 -33.52
CA ARG A 60 -5.72 20.44 -32.26
C ARG A 60 -5.14 21.34 -31.18
N LYS A 61 -6.01 22.08 -30.51
CA LYS A 61 -5.61 23.17 -29.62
C LYS A 61 -6.26 23.00 -28.26
N TRP A 62 -5.56 23.49 -27.24
CA TRP A 62 -6.10 23.59 -25.90
C TRP A 62 -6.15 25.05 -25.48
N PHE A 63 -7.20 25.39 -24.75
CA PHE A 63 -7.42 26.72 -24.20
C PHE A 63 -7.68 26.63 -22.70
N LYS A 64 -7.24 27.63 -21.96
CA LYS A 64 -7.58 27.79 -20.54
C LYS A 64 -8.92 28.53 -20.47
N ALA A 65 -9.85 28.05 -19.66
CA ALA A 65 -11.14 28.69 -19.45
C ALA A 65 -10.96 30.15 -18.99
N GLY A 66 -11.68 31.08 -19.64
CA GLY A 66 -11.54 32.52 -19.42
C GLY A 66 -10.37 33.20 -20.15
N GLY A 67 -9.53 32.44 -20.86
CA GLY A 67 -8.47 32.97 -21.74
C GLY A 67 -8.91 33.04 -23.20
N SER A 68 -8.33 33.97 -23.96
CA SER A 68 -8.58 34.12 -25.41
C SER A 68 -7.49 33.50 -26.30
N THR A 69 -6.36 33.12 -25.71
CA THR A 69 -5.20 32.56 -26.42
C THR A 69 -5.06 31.06 -26.20
N ALA A 70 -4.69 30.33 -27.24
CA ALA A 70 -4.37 28.90 -27.12
C ALA A 70 -3.19 28.71 -26.17
N VAL A 71 -3.34 27.78 -25.21
CA VAL A 71 -2.23 27.38 -24.34
C VAL A 71 -1.35 26.32 -24.98
N PHE A 72 -1.88 25.60 -25.98
CA PHE A 72 -1.17 24.62 -26.79
C PHE A 72 -1.78 24.58 -28.19
N ASP A 73 -0.92 24.41 -29.19
CA ASP A 73 -1.29 24.24 -30.60
C ASP A 73 -0.44 23.12 -31.22
N SER A 74 -1.09 22.09 -31.75
CA SER A 74 -0.40 20.94 -32.34
C SER A 74 0.48 21.30 -33.55
N SER A 75 0.22 22.43 -34.22
CA SER A 75 1.06 22.91 -35.33
C SER A 75 2.36 23.58 -34.87
N SER A 76 2.44 23.97 -33.59
CA SER A 76 3.62 24.60 -32.99
C SER A 76 3.73 24.22 -31.50
N SER A 77 3.85 22.92 -31.24
CA SER A 77 3.75 22.32 -29.89
C SER A 77 4.75 22.84 -28.84
N ASN A 78 5.80 23.57 -29.26
CA ASN A 78 6.86 24.09 -28.39
C ASN A 78 6.77 25.59 -28.05
N THR A 79 5.84 26.33 -28.64
CA THR A 79 5.78 27.80 -28.53
C THR A 79 4.76 28.29 -27.49
N GLY A 80 3.77 27.47 -27.16
CA GLY A 80 2.70 27.80 -26.21
C GLY A 80 3.14 27.78 -24.73
N PRO A 81 2.31 28.34 -23.83
CA PRO A 81 2.47 28.23 -22.38
C PRO A 81 2.59 26.78 -21.87
N LEU A 82 1.83 25.86 -22.48
CA LEU A 82 1.95 24.42 -22.28
C LEU A 82 2.67 23.80 -23.47
N LYS A 83 3.68 22.99 -23.18
CA LYS A 83 4.47 22.26 -24.17
C LYS A 83 4.21 20.77 -24.00
N GLY A 84 4.26 20.03 -25.08
CA GLY A 84 4.07 18.59 -25.02
C GLY A 84 3.70 17.97 -26.35
N GLU A 85 3.05 16.83 -26.29
CA GLU A 85 2.70 16.01 -27.45
C GLU A 85 1.22 15.63 -27.42
N ILE A 86 0.61 15.62 -28.59
CA ILE A 86 -0.74 15.09 -28.80
C ILE A 86 -0.66 13.80 -29.60
N PHE A 87 -1.31 12.74 -29.10
CA PHE A 87 -1.15 11.40 -29.63
C PHE A 87 -2.10 11.10 -30.77
N GLY A 88 -1.59 10.35 -31.75
CA GLY A 88 -2.33 9.87 -32.89
C GLY A 88 -2.74 10.97 -33.89
N PRO A 89 -3.18 10.57 -35.09
CA PRO A 89 -3.72 11.48 -36.10
C PRO A 89 -5.10 12.03 -35.70
N ALA A 90 -5.47 13.20 -36.24
CA ALA A 90 -6.76 13.83 -35.94
C ALA A 90 -7.95 13.03 -36.48
N THR A 91 -7.79 12.31 -37.60
CA THR A 91 -8.84 11.44 -38.19
C THR A 91 -9.25 10.28 -37.28
N GLN A 92 -8.38 9.85 -36.37
CA GLN A 92 -8.70 8.86 -35.34
C GLN A 92 -9.54 9.43 -34.19
N LYS A 93 -9.94 10.72 -34.26
CA LYS A 93 -10.75 11.37 -33.23
C LYS A 93 -10.11 11.32 -31.83
N ASN A 94 -8.78 11.25 -31.80
CA ASN A 94 -7.98 11.19 -30.59
C ASN A 94 -7.43 12.59 -30.26
N CYS A 95 -7.74 13.07 -29.06
CA CYS A 95 -7.25 14.32 -28.51
C CYS A 95 -6.36 14.12 -27.27
N THR A 96 -5.95 12.87 -27.02
CA THR A 96 -5.10 12.53 -25.87
C THR A 96 -3.81 13.30 -25.95
N THR A 97 -3.51 14.08 -24.90
CA THR A 97 -2.39 15.01 -24.89
C THR A 97 -1.59 14.84 -23.60
N CYS A 98 -0.26 14.84 -23.73
CA CYS A 98 0.68 14.87 -22.61
C CYS A 98 1.38 16.22 -22.60
N PHE A 99 1.21 17.02 -21.55
CA PHE A 99 1.99 18.25 -21.36
C PHE A 99 3.15 18.01 -20.39
N ASP A 100 4.33 18.50 -20.75
CA ASP A 100 5.55 18.40 -19.96
C ASP A 100 5.80 19.65 -19.11
N ASP A 101 6.69 19.51 -18.11
CA ASP A 101 7.13 20.58 -17.20
C ASP A 101 5.98 21.44 -16.64
N VAL A 102 4.92 20.79 -16.12
CA VAL A 102 3.76 21.53 -15.62
C VAL A 102 4.10 22.35 -14.36
N ARG A 103 3.55 23.56 -14.28
CA ARG A 103 3.82 24.53 -13.21
C ARG A 103 2.55 24.89 -12.45
N GLN A 104 2.69 25.47 -11.27
CA GLN A 104 1.56 25.88 -10.44
C GLN A 104 0.62 26.87 -11.17
N SER A 105 1.17 27.72 -12.06
CA SER A 105 0.42 28.65 -12.91
C SER A 105 -0.51 27.96 -13.92
N HIS A 106 -0.27 26.68 -14.21
CA HIS A 106 -1.09 25.86 -15.10
C HIS A 106 -2.31 25.24 -14.40
N ASN A 107 -2.56 25.55 -13.13
CA ASN A 107 -3.82 25.19 -12.49
C ASN A 107 -5.00 25.90 -13.17
N GLY A 108 -6.06 25.16 -13.44
CA GLY A 108 -7.31 25.70 -13.97
C GLY A 108 -8.10 24.70 -14.79
N SER A 109 -9.20 25.16 -15.36
CA SER A 109 -10.02 24.40 -16.29
C SER A 109 -9.59 24.65 -17.72
N TYR A 110 -9.58 23.60 -18.54
CA TYR A 110 -9.13 23.63 -19.92
C TYR A 110 -10.15 22.97 -20.83
N TYR A 111 -10.25 23.49 -22.06
CA TYR A 111 -11.12 22.92 -23.08
C TYR A 111 -10.37 22.71 -24.39
N PHE A 112 -10.87 21.76 -25.17
CA PHE A 112 -10.30 21.39 -26.46
C PHE A 112 -10.97 22.16 -27.61
N ARG A 113 -10.19 22.45 -28.65
CA ARG A 113 -10.65 23.08 -29.87
C ARG A 113 -10.01 22.40 -31.08
N ILE A 114 -10.84 22.10 -32.08
CA ILE A 114 -10.41 21.58 -33.38
C ILE A 114 -10.56 22.66 -34.44
N GLU A 115 -9.55 22.83 -35.29
CA GLU A 115 -9.56 23.75 -36.42
C GLU A 115 -8.97 23.07 -37.65
N THR A 116 -9.68 23.09 -38.78
CA THR A 116 -9.16 22.66 -40.07
C THR A 116 -8.99 23.86 -41.00
N ASN A 117 -8.26 23.69 -42.10
CA ASN A 117 -8.15 24.73 -43.13
C ASN A 117 -9.48 24.94 -43.91
N GLY A 118 -10.47 24.06 -43.71
CA GLY A 118 -11.81 24.12 -44.30
C GLY A 118 -12.79 24.89 -43.41
N LYS A 119 -14.02 24.38 -43.25
CA LYS A 119 -15.08 25.05 -42.48
C LYS A 119 -15.12 24.61 -41.01
N LEU A 120 -14.51 23.47 -40.69
CA LEU A 120 -14.56 22.89 -39.36
C LEU A 120 -13.70 23.67 -38.35
N GLN A 121 -14.33 24.54 -37.57
CA GLN A 121 -13.75 25.20 -36.40
C GLN A 121 -14.71 25.09 -35.22
N TYR A 122 -14.35 24.31 -34.20
CA TYR A 122 -15.25 24.04 -33.09
C TYR A 122 -14.52 23.98 -31.75
N SER A 123 -15.10 24.65 -30.74
CA SER A 123 -14.60 24.64 -29.36
C SER A 123 -15.58 23.90 -28.47
N TYR A 124 -15.12 22.82 -27.86
CA TYR A 124 -15.93 22.01 -26.96
C TYR A 124 -16.05 22.73 -25.62
N THR A 125 -17.08 23.56 -25.47
CA THR A 125 -17.30 24.42 -24.28
C THR A 125 -18.61 24.14 -23.57
N GLU A 126 -19.55 23.46 -24.22
CA GLU A 126 -20.86 23.05 -23.69
C GLU A 126 -21.18 21.63 -24.18
N PRO A 127 -21.97 20.81 -23.44
CA PRO A 127 -22.54 21.03 -22.11
C PRO A 127 -21.59 20.57 -20.98
N THR A 128 -22.09 20.42 -19.74
CA THR A 128 -21.33 19.88 -18.58
C THR A 128 -20.45 18.70 -19.01
N TYR A 129 -19.15 18.71 -18.63
CA TYR A 129 -18.08 17.77 -19.01
C TYR A 129 -17.25 18.08 -20.27
N SER A 130 -17.41 19.25 -20.87
CA SER A 130 -16.55 19.74 -21.97
C SER A 130 -15.17 20.27 -21.53
N GLN A 131 -14.92 20.35 -20.23
CA GLN A 131 -13.70 20.89 -19.63
C GLN A 131 -13.02 19.90 -18.68
N VAL A 132 -11.69 19.89 -18.69
CA VAL A 132 -10.85 19.15 -17.75
C VAL A 132 -10.20 20.11 -16.75
N GLN A 133 -10.30 19.80 -15.45
CA GLN A 133 -9.58 20.53 -14.42
C GLN A 133 -8.16 19.95 -14.26
N ILE A 134 -7.14 20.75 -14.53
CA ILE A 134 -5.74 20.41 -14.25
C ILE A 134 -5.37 20.92 -12.86
N VAL A 135 -4.92 19.99 -12.01
CA VAL A 135 -4.43 20.28 -10.66
C VAL A 135 -2.97 19.87 -10.52
N VAL A 136 -2.10 20.87 -10.37
CA VAL A 136 -0.67 20.71 -10.17
C VAL A 136 -0.37 20.70 -8.67
N LEU A 137 0.14 19.56 -8.20
CA LEU A 137 0.55 19.33 -6.82
C LEU A 137 2.01 19.74 -6.64
N ALA A 138 2.32 20.42 -5.54
CA ALA A 138 3.69 20.79 -5.20
C ALA A 138 4.56 19.60 -4.79
N SER A 139 3.94 18.51 -4.30
CA SER A 139 4.61 17.30 -3.82
C SER A 139 3.67 16.10 -3.97
N PRO A 140 4.18 14.90 -4.25
CA PRO A 140 3.37 13.69 -4.28
C PRO A 140 2.79 13.38 -2.88
N PRO A 141 1.60 12.75 -2.82
CA PRO A 141 1.04 12.22 -1.59
C PRO A 141 1.91 11.09 -1.03
N LYS A 142 1.72 10.76 0.26
CA LYS A 142 2.34 9.57 0.83
C LYS A 142 1.77 8.31 0.17
N PRO A 143 2.58 7.26 -0.03
CA PRO A 143 2.07 6.01 -0.54
C PRO A 143 1.06 5.39 0.43
N THR A 144 0.09 4.65 -0.11
CA THR A 144 -0.89 3.93 0.68
C THR A 144 -0.31 2.58 1.09
N LEU A 145 -0.14 2.37 2.40
CA LEU A 145 0.34 1.10 2.95
C LEU A 145 -0.80 0.36 3.67
N SER A 146 -1.12 -0.82 3.14
CA SER A 146 -2.19 -1.71 3.60
C SER A 146 -1.68 -3.10 3.93
N VAL A 147 -2.33 -3.77 4.87
CA VAL A 147 -1.93 -5.09 5.36
C VAL A 147 -3.03 -6.09 5.04
N PHE A 148 -2.65 -7.23 4.48
CA PHE A 148 -3.53 -8.34 4.15
C PHE A 148 -3.09 -9.59 4.92
N LEU A 149 -4.04 -10.20 5.64
CA LEU A 149 -3.89 -11.51 6.27
C LEU A 149 -4.80 -12.48 5.53
N ASP A 150 -4.26 -13.58 5.02
CA ASP A 150 -5.02 -14.58 4.26
C ASP A 150 -5.93 -13.94 3.19
N GLN A 151 -5.35 -13.00 2.42
CA GLN A 151 -6.04 -12.20 1.38
C GLN A 151 -7.13 -11.22 1.87
N LYS A 152 -7.34 -11.10 3.19
CA LYS A 152 -8.29 -10.15 3.77
C LYS A 152 -7.58 -8.89 4.26
N LYS A 153 -8.06 -7.73 3.81
CA LYS A 153 -7.52 -6.43 4.23
C LYS A 153 -7.84 -6.17 5.70
N VAL A 154 -6.82 -5.82 6.48
CA VAL A 154 -6.97 -5.48 7.91
C VAL A 154 -6.90 -3.96 8.09
N MET A 155 -7.91 -3.40 8.75
CA MET A 155 -8.11 -1.94 8.87
C MET A 155 -7.72 -1.38 10.24
N LYS A 156 -7.35 -2.22 11.21
CA LYS A 156 -7.01 -1.84 12.60
C LYS A 156 -5.60 -2.30 12.97
N LYS A 157 -5.15 -2.01 14.20
CA LYS A 157 -3.87 -2.48 14.75
C LYS A 157 -3.71 -3.97 14.45
N VAL A 158 -2.67 -4.30 13.69
CA VAL A 158 -2.50 -5.65 13.14
C VAL A 158 -1.85 -6.52 14.21
N GLU A 159 -2.67 -7.29 14.91
CA GLU A 159 -2.21 -8.39 15.74
C GLU A 159 -2.13 -9.65 14.87
N VAL A 160 -0.90 -10.06 14.54
CA VAL A 160 -0.63 -11.23 13.68
C VAL A 160 -0.12 -12.37 14.55
N ILE A 161 -0.42 -13.61 14.19
CA ILE A 161 0.10 -14.80 14.89
C ILE A 161 1.36 -15.29 14.16
N GLU A 162 2.38 -15.75 14.91
CA GLU A 162 3.54 -16.43 14.33
C GLU A 162 3.09 -17.60 13.44
N GLY A 163 3.69 -17.71 12.24
CA GLY A 163 3.33 -18.70 11.23
C GLY A 163 2.27 -18.26 10.24
N SER A 164 1.53 -17.17 10.50
CA SER A 164 0.58 -16.62 9.52
C SER A 164 1.29 -16.07 8.28
N SER A 165 0.65 -16.19 7.12
CA SER A 165 1.09 -15.55 5.88
C SER A 165 0.55 -14.12 5.81
N VAL A 166 1.45 -13.14 5.68
CA VAL A 166 1.09 -11.72 5.57
C VAL A 166 1.56 -11.18 4.23
N SER A 167 0.71 -10.33 3.64
CA SER A 167 1.04 -9.52 2.48
C SER A 167 0.92 -8.04 2.84
N LEU A 168 2.04 -7.32 2.78
CA LEU A 168 2.05 -5.86 2.88
C LEU A 168 1.95 -5.30 1.46
N ARG A 169 0.89 -4.52 1.20
CA ARG A 169 0.65 -3.90 -0.10
C ARG A 169 0.86 -2.40 0.00
N CYS A 170 1.78 -1.90 -0.80
CA CYS A 170 2.04 -0.48 -0.96
C CYS A 170 1.60 -0.02 -2.34
N SER A 171 0.94 1.14 -2.44
CA SER A 171 0.59 1.73 -3.72
C SER A 171 0.84 3.24 -3.77
N THR A 172 1.16 3.73 -4.96
CA THR A 172 1.25 5.17 -5.25
C THR A 172 0.75 5.45 -6.66
N THR A 173 0.18 6.63 -6.85
CA THR A 173 -0.36 7.06 -8.14
C THR A 173 0.75 7.38 -9.14
N ILE A 174 0.50 7.01 -10.39
CA ILE A 174 1.32 7.31 -11.56
C ILE A 174 0.77 8.60 -12.17
N PHE A 175 1.45 9.71 -11.89
CA PHE A 175 1.07 11.01 -12.47
C PHE A 175 1.51 11.16 -13.93
N CYS A 176 2.57 10.46 -14.32
CA CYS A 176 3.19 10.58 -15.64
C CYS A 176 3.58 9.18 -16.17
N PRO A 177 2.84 8.61 -17.14
CA PRO A 177 3.10 7.26 -17.65
C PRO A 177 4.48 7.06 -18.26
N SER A 178 5.07 8.10 -18.85
CA SER A 178 6.43 8.05 -19.42
C SER A 178 7.53 8.02 -18.36
N ARG A 179 7.21 8.39 -17.11
CA ARG A 179 8.14 8.42 -15.97
C ARG A 179 7.45 7.86 -14.72
N PRO A 180 7.18 6.54 -14.69
CA PRO A 180 6.50 5.92 -13.57
C PRO A 180 7.36 6.00 -12.29
N PRO A 181 6.75 6.18 -11.11
CA PRO A 181 7.46 6.08 -9.85
C PRO A 181 7.92 4.65 -9.57
N SER A 182 8.90 4.49 -8.68
CA SER A 182 9.34 3.18 -8.17
C SER A 182 9.00 3.01 -6.69
N LEU A 183 8.68 1.77 -6.29
CA LEU A 183 8.41 1.40 -4.91
C LEU A 183 9.56 0.53 -4.36
N THR A 184 10.04 0.87 -3.17
CA THR A 184 11.03 0.07 -2.44
C THR A 184 10.57 -0.20 -1.01
N TRP A 185 10.97 -1.35 -0.47
CA TRP A 185 10.67 -1.74 0.90
C TRP A 185 11.94 -1.71 1.74
N SER A 186 11.79 -1.27 2.98
CA SER A 186 12.81 -1.40 4.02
C SER A 186 12.15 -1.78 5.34
N SER A 187 12.95 -2.27 6.28
CA SER A 187 12.50 -2.54 7.64
C SER A 187 13.56 -2.12 8.65
N SER A 188 13.19 -2.06 9.93
CA SER A 188 14.17 -1.82 11.01
C SER A 188 15.23 -2.92 11.15
N LEU A 189 15.10 -4.06 10.45
CA LEU A 189 16.07 -5.16 10.47
C LEU A 189 16.82 -5.33 9.14
N ILE A 190 16.28 -4.83 8.03
CA ILE A 190 16.78 -5.05 6.67
C ILE A 190 16.64 -3.75 5.89
N GLU A 191 17.76 -3.27 5.32
CA GLU A 191 17.82 -1.97 4.64
C GLU A 191 17.03 -1.92 3.33
N SER A 192 16.95 -3.03 2.58
CA SER A 192 16.21 -3.09 1.32
C SER A 192 15.66 -4.49 1.03
N VAL A 193 14.40 -4.58 0.64
CA VAL A 193 13.74 -5.83 0.22
C VAL A 193 13.03 -5.60 -1.11
N THR A 194 13.16 -6.57 -2.03
CA THR A 194 12.43 -6.58 -3.29
C THR A 194 11.02 -7.14 -3.09
N GLY A 195 10.02 -6.28 -3.29
CA GLY A 195 8.62 -6.69 -3.41
C GLY A 195 8.25 -7.02 -4.86
N GLN A 196 7.14 -7.74 -5.06
CA GLN A 196 6.59 -7.96 -6.39
C GLN A 196 5.87 -6.69 -6.85
N GLN A 197 6.40 -6.02 -7.87
CA GLN A 197 5.83 -4.79 -8.42
C GLN A 197 4.97 -5.09 -9.65
N TYR A 198 3.81 -4.45 -9.72
CA TYR A 198 2.93 -4.49 -10.88
C TYR A 198 2.18 -3.16 -10.99
N GLN A 199 1.75 -2.85 -12.21
CA GLN A 199 1.06 -1.61 -12.53
C GLN A 199 -0.42 -1.89 -12.79
N ASN A 200 -1.28 -1.10 -12.15
CA ASN A 200 -2.69 -0.98 -12.51
C ASN A 200 -2.88 0.21 -13.47
N GLN A 201 -4.10 0.56 -13.86
CA GLN A 201 -4.39 1.68 -14.78
C GLN A 201 -3.76 3.01 -14.33
N THR A 202 -3.86 3.35 -13.04
CA THR A 202 -3.43 4.65 -12.49
C THR A 202 -2.37 4.56 -11.40
N ASP A 203 -2.12 3.38 -10.85
CA ASP A 203 -1.24 3.21 -9.69
C ASP A 203 -0.18 2.14 -9.96
N ILE A 204 1.02 2.36 -9.41
CA ILE A 204 2.00 1.29 -9.23
C ILE A 204 1.80 0.68 -7.85
N ILE A 205 1.84 -0.65 -7.79
CA ILE A 205 1.58 -1.43 -6.59
C ILE A 205 2.77 -2.36 -6.36
N SER A 206 3.14 -2.53 -5.09
CA SER A 206 4.14 -3.50 -4.66
C SER A 206 3.60 -4.33 -3.50
N ASP A 207 3.69 -5.65 -3.63
CA ASP A 207 3.34 -6.60 -2.58
C ASP A 207 4.59 -7.24 -1.98
N LEU A 208 4.72 -7.19 -0.65
CA LEU A 208 5.73 -7.86 0.14
C LEU A 208 5.09 -8.99 0.93
N ASN A 209 5.33 -10.23 0.49
CA ASN A 209 4.76 -11.44 1.05
C ASN A 209 5.79 -12.17 1.91
N PHE A 210 5.44 -12.54 3.13
CA PHE A 210 6.31 -13.32 4.00
C PHE A 210 5.52 -14.07 5.08
N THR A 211 6.14 -15.14 5.60
CA THR A 211 5.64 -15.86 6.77
C THR A 211 6.09 -15.16 8.04
N VAL A 212 5.16 -14.91 8.95
CA VAL A 212 5.43 -14.16 10.18
C VAL A 212 6.24 -15.00 11.17
N SER A 213 7.26 -14.39 11.76
CA SER A 213 8.09 -14.96 12.83
C SER A 213 8.00 -14.08 14.08
N HIS A 214 8.24 -14.64 15.27
CA HIS A 214 8.38 -13.87 16.51
C HIS A 214 9.39 -12.70 16.38
N ARG A 215 10.43 -12.86 15.55
CA ARG A 215 11.43 -11.81 15.26
C ARG A 215 10.84 -10.57 14.58
N HIS A 216 9.66 -10.68 13.97
CA HIS A 216 8.94 -9.55 13.37
C HIS A 216 8.10 -8.76 14.40
N HIS A 217 8.07 -9.17 15.68
CA HIS A 217 7.40 -8.40 16.73
C HIS A 217 8.10 -7.05 16.93
N ARG A 218 7.33 -5.95 16.84
CA ARG A 218 7.83 -4.55 16.93
C ARG A 218 8.80 -4.15 15.81
N VAL A 219 8.80 -4.88 14.69
CA VAL A 219 9.52 -4.47 13.48
C VAL A 219 8.66 -3.49 12.70
N THR A 220 9.28 -2.39 12.26
CA THR A 220 8.62 -1.41 11.40
C THR A 220 8.99 -1.67 9.95
N PHE A 221 7.99 -1.89 9.11
CA PHE A 221 8.13 -1.98 7.67
C PHE A 221 7.82 -0.62 7.06
N THR A 222 8.66 -0.16 6.14
CA THR A 222 8.53 1.12 5.46
C THR A 222 8.48 0.89 3.96
N CYS A 223 7.47 1.45 3.31
CA CYS A 223 7.42 1.55 1.87
C CYS A 223 7.83 2.95 1.46
N THR A 224 8.77 3.05 0.51
CA THR A 224 9.24 4.32 -0.05
C THR A 224 8.83 4.39 -1.52
N ALA A 225 8.05 5.42 -1.86
CA ALA A 225 7.70 5.80 -3.21
C ALA A 225 8.66 6.88 -3.72
N THR A 226 9.30 6.59 -4.84
CA THR A 226 10.26 7.47 -5.50
C THR A 226 9.67 7.97 -6.81
N HIS A 227 9.42 9.27 -6.90
CA HIS A 227 8.90 9.91 -8.12
C HIS A 227 10.04 10.54 -8.92
N GLN A 228 10.16 10.15 -10.20
CA GLN A 228 11.21 10.61 -11.12
C GLN A 228 10.81 11.91 -11.84
N GLN A 229 10.95 13.03 -11.16
CA GLN A 229 10.74 14.38 -11.72
C GLN A 229 12.08 14.99 -12.18
N GLN A 230 12.17 16.31 -12.40
CA GLN A 230 13.46 17.01 -12.59
C GLN A 230 14.42 16.79 -11.40
N LYS A 231 13.87 16.67 -10.18
CA LYS A 231 14.57 16.25 -8.97
C LYS A 231 13.78 15.11 -8.34
N GLN A 232 14.48 14.03 -7.99
CA GLN A 232 13.85 12.87 -7.36
C GLN A 232 13.19 13.28 -6.03
N ILE A 233 11.89 13.00 -5.89
CA ILE A 233 11.15 13.22 -4.64
C ILE A 233 10.75 11.87 -4.08
N THR A 234 11.11 11.64 -2.82
CA THR A 234 10.75 10.43 -2.09
C THR A 234 9.69 10.73 -1.03
N LYS A 235 8.71 9.84 -0.92
CA LYS A 235 7.72 9.83 0.17
C LYS A 235 7.62 8.42 0.72
N GLN A 236 7.38 8.32 2.02
CA GLN A 236 7.35 7.03 2.69
C GLN A 236 6.16 6.91 3.63
N GLU A 237 5.74 5.67 3.85
CA GLU A 237 4.72 5.28 4.80
C GLU A 237 5.18 4.01 5.53
N SER A 238 4.92 3.95 6.84
CA SER A 238 5.48 2.89 7.69
C SER A 238 4.40 2.21 8.52
N ARG A 239 4.56 0.91 8.78
CA ARG A 239 3.68 0.12 9.65
C ARG A 239 4.49 -0.73 10.61
N LEU A 240 4.16 -0.61 11.90
CA LEU A 240 4.68 -1.45 12.97
C LEU A 240 3.87 -2.74 13.06
N LEU A 241 4.54 -3.90 13.05
CA LEU A 241 3.88 -5.19 13.23
C LEU A 241 3.86 -5.62 14.70
N HIS A 242 2.70 -6.05 15.16
CA HIS A 242 2.53 -6.67 16.47
C HIS A 242 2.27 -8.16 16.32
N VAL A 243 3.33 -8.96 16.47
CA VAL A 243 3.25 -10.42 16.36
C VAL A 243 2.99 -11.03 17.72
N GLN A 244 2.04 -11.96 17.81
CA GLN A 244 1.82 -12.82 18.96
C GLN A 244 2.43 -14.20 18.71
N TYR A 245 3.12 -14.74 19.71
CA TYR A 245 3.90 -15.96 19.60
C TYR A 245 3.96 -16.70 20.95
N ALA A 246 4.20 -18.00 20.86
CA ALA A 246 4.47 -18.85 22.02
C ALA A 246 5.79 -18.45 22.70
N PRO A 247 5.99 -18.76 23.98
CA PRO A 247 7.18 -18.36 24.72
C PRO A 247 8.48 -18.92 24.11
N LYS A 248 9.51 -18.08 24.04
CA LYS A 248 10.83 -18.38 23.47
C LYS A 248 11.92 -18.02 24.48
N ASN A 249 13.08 -18.67 24.35
CA ASN A 249 14.26 -18.45 25.18
C ASN A 249 13.97 -18.48 26.70
N THR A 250 13.04 -19.33 27.14
CA THR A 250 12.79 -19.52 28.57
C THR A 250 14.06 -19.98 29.26
N SER A 251 14.49 -19.22 30.27
CA SER A 251 15.71 -19.49 31.02
C SER A 251 15.49 -19.28 32.51
N VAL A 252 16.17 -20.11 33.31
CA VAL A 252 16.20 -20.02 34.76
C VAL A 252 17.60 -19.58 35.20
N ARG A 253 17.66 -18.66 36.16
CA ARG A 253 18.90 -18.19 36.80
C ARG A 253 18.79 -18.37 38.31
N ILE A 254 19.92 -18.68 38.95
CA ILE A 254 20.05 -18.81 40.40
C ILE A 254 20.73 -17.55 40.93
N ASN A 255 20.21 -16.99 42.02
CA ASN A 255 20.82 -15.89 42.76
C ASN A 255 20.87 -16.20 44.26
N PRO A 256 22.04 -16.18 44.93
CA PRO A 256 23.37 -15.95 44.35
C PRO A 256 23.79 -17.06 43.38
N ALA A 257 24.60 -16.71 42.38
CA ALA A 257 25.15 -17.69 41.44
C ALA A 257 26.25 -18.51 42.13
N GLY A 258 26.31 -19.82 41.86
CA GLY A 258 27.33 -20.72 42.39
C GLY A 258 26.79 -21.65 43.49
N LEU A 259 27.68 -22.06 44.40
CA LEU A 259 27.37 -22.96 45.51
C LEU A 259 26.46 -22.28 46.53
N VAL A 260 25.36 -22.93 46.88
CA VAL A 260 24.42 -22.47 47.91
C VAL A 260 24.74 -23.21 49.20
N LEU A 261 25.07 -22.47 50.26
CA LEU A 261 25.35 -23.03 51.57
C LEU A 261 24.07 -23.23 52.38
N GLU A 262 24.10 -24.21 53.26
CA GLU A 262 23.04 -24.44 54.24
C GLU A 262 22.72 -23.18 55.07
N GLY A 263 21.45 -23.01 55.44
CA GLY A 263 20.93 -21.87 56.20
C GLY A 263 20.82 -20.55 55.41
N ARG A 264 21.26 -20.50 54.14
CA ARG A 264 21.18 -19.29 53.30
C ARG A 264 19.83 -19.20 52.57
N SER A 265 19.64 -18.06 51.89
CA SER A 265 18.48 -17.82 51.02
C SER A 265 18.93 -17.84 49.57
N VAL A 266 18.17 -18.52 48.72
CA VAL A 266 18.39 -18.57 47.27
C VAL A 266 17.11 -18.22 46.52
N THR A 267 17.25 -17.45 45.45
CA THR A 267 16.16 -17.10 44.54
C THR A 267 16.42 -17.69 43.16
N LEU A 268 15.47 -18.47 42.67
CA LEU A 268 15.41 -18.95 41.30
C LEU A 268 14.53 -17.99 40.49
N SER A 269 15.08 -17.37 39.46
CA SER A 269 14.37 -16.41 38.60
C SER A 269 14.19 -16.98 37.20
N CYS A 270 12.96 -16.94 36.70
CA CYS A 270 12.59 -17.41 35.38
C CYS A 270 12.23 -16.25 34.46
N SER A 271 12.75 -16.28 33.24
CA SER A 271 12.50 -15.27 32.21
C SER A 271 12.18 -15.94 30.88
N SER A 272 11.32 -15.33 30.08
CA SER A 272 10.92 -15.83 28.77
C SER A 272 10.49 -14.67 27.86
N ASP A 273 10.83 -14.75 26.58
CA ASP A 273 10.38 -13.81 25.54
C ASP A 273 9.06 -14.31 24.93
N ALA A 274 7.99 -13.55 25.11
CA ALA A 274 6.67 -13.96 24.67
C ALA A 274 5.75 -12.76 24.44
N ASN A 275 4.81 -12.90 23.50
CA ASN A 275 3.69 -11.98 23.36
C ASN A 275 2.39 -12.75 23.05
N PRO A 276 1.32 -12.64 23.87
CA PRO A 276 1.22 -11.88 25.12
C PRO A 276 2.13 -12.41 26.24
N ALA A 277 2.25 -11.63 27.31
CA ALA A 277 3.03 -11.98 28.49
C ALA A 277 2.64 -13.34 29.07
N VAL A 278 3.63 -14.05 29.63
CA VAL A 278 3.48 -15.40 30.18
C VAL A 278 3.07 -15.41 31.64
N LYS A 279 2.42 -16.51 32.04
CA LYS A 279 2.31 -16.93 33.43
C LYS A 279 3.40 -17.95 33.73
N TYR A 280 4.10 -17.75 34.84
CA TYR A 280 5.16 -18.65 35.30
C TYR A 280 4.64 -19.56 36.41
N THR A 281 4.98 -20.84 36.32
CA THR A 281 4.70 -21.84 37.35
C THR A 281 5.95 -22.67 37.62
N TRP A 282 6.31 -22.80 38.89
CA TRP A 282 7.46 -23.58 39.35
C TRP A 282 7.04 -24.97 39.80
N TYR A 283 7.88 -25.94 39.48
CA TYR A 283 7.74 -27.34 39.87
C TYR A 283 9.08 -27.86 40.39
N ARG A 284 9.02 -28.87 41.24
CA ARG A 284 10.20 -29.57 41.75
C ARG A 284 10.15 -31.02 41.30
N ASP A 285 11.26 -31.53 40.77
CA ASP A 285 11.38 -32.89 40.25
C ASP A 285 11.58 -33.93 41.36
N THR A 286 10.63 -34.04 42.27
CA THR A 286 10.72 -34.98 43.41
C THR A 286 9.90 -36.23 43.16
N GLU A 287 8.62 -36.11 42.75
CA GLU A 287 7.72 -37.25 42.53
C GLU A 287 6.67 -36.95 41.44
N ARG A 288 6.09 -38.00 40.82
CA ARG A 288 4.95 -37.86 39.90
C ARG A 288 3.65 -38.16 40.65
N PRO A 289 2.59 -37.33 40.54
CA PRO A 289 2.45 -36.19 39.65
C PRO A 289 3.19 -34.92 40.12
N LEU A 290 3.72 -34.17 39.15
CA LEU A 290 4.39 -32.88 39.38
C LEU A 290 3.38 -31.82 39.84
N ASN A 291 3.35 -31.54 41.14
CA ASN A 291 2.51 -30.50 41.71
C ASN A 291 3.20 -29.12 41.63
N PRO A 292 2.46 -28.04 41.31
CA PRO A 292 3.00 -26.68 41.35
C PRO A 292 3.49 -26.31 42.75
N VAL A 293 4.71 -25.81 42.85
CA VAL A 293 5.30 -25.31 44.09
C VAL A 293 4.93 -23.85 44.31
N GLN A 294 5.03 -23.03 43.26
CA GLN A 294 4.72 -21.60 43.32
C GLN A 294 4.37 -21.05 41.93
N THR A 295 3.63 -19.94 41.89
CA THR A 295 3.43 -19.15 40.67
C THR A 295 4.17 -17.82 40.74
N GLY A 296 4.57 -17.29 39.59
CA GLY A 296 5.30 -16.03 39.49
C GLY A 296 6.73 -16.20 38.97
N PRO A 297 7.39 -15.10 38.58
CA PRO A 297 8.69 -15.14 37.90
C PRO A 297 9.82 -15.63 38.82
N ASN A 298 9.66 -15.51 40.14
CA ASN A 298 10.69 -15.85 41.11
C ASN A 298 10.17 -16.90 42.10
N LEU A 299 11.01 -17.88 42.44
CA LEU A 299 10.84 -18.81 43.55
C LEU A 299 11.97 -18.55 44.55
N THR A 300 11.64 -18.20 45.79
CA THR A 300 12.65 -17.96 46.83
C THR A 300 12.55 -19.05 47.88
N ILE A 301 13.69 -19.67 48.18
CA ILE A 301 13.85 -20.70 49.20
C ILE A 301 14.71 -20.10 50.29
N ASN A 302 14.13 -19.95 51.48
CA ASN A 302 14.81 -19.42 52.66
C ASN A 302 15.30 -20.57 53.53
N ASN A 303 16.38 -20.35 54.28
CA ASN A 303 16.94 -21.32 55.21
C ASN A 303 17.16 -22.69 54.53
N THR A 304 17.92 -22.68 53.43
CA THR A 304 18.15 -23.86 52.59
C THR A 304 18.85 -24.96 53.37
N ASP A 305 18.37 -26.19 53.28
CA ASP A 305 19.04 -27.39 53.77
C ASP A 305 19.28 -28.40 52.61
N PRO A 306 20.10 -29.45 52.78
CA PRO A 306 20.41 -30.41 51.70
C PRO A 306 19.19 -31.10 51.08
N THR A 307 18.05 -31.18 51.79
CA THR A 307 16.80 -31.72 51.23
C THR A 307 16.12 -30.77 50.25
N HIS A 308 16.60 -29.53 50.09
CA HIS A 308 16.16 -28.61 49.05
C HIS A 308 16.90 -28.80 47.72
N SER A 309 18.01 -29.54 47.72
CA SER A 309 18.75 -29.89 46.50
C SER A 309 17.85 -30.66 45.53
N GLY A 310 18.08 -30.45 44.23
CA GLY A 310 17.34 -31.12 43.17
C GLY A 310 17.01 -30.23 42.00
N ARG A 311 16.30 -30.80 41.02
CA ARG A 311 15.95 -30.11 39.79
C ARG A 311 14.65 -29.34 39.96
N TYR A 312 14.71 -28.05 39.64
CA TYR A 312 13.54 -27.16 39.62
C TYR A 312 13.20 -26.83 38.17
N TYR A 313 11.93 -26.88 37.84
CA TYR A 313 11.40 -26.50 36.52
C TYR A 313 10.59 -25.22 36.63
N CYS A 314 10.82 -24.30 35.71
CA CYS A 314 9.92 -23.22 35.43
C CYS A 314 9.19 -23.48 34.12
N THR A 315 7.87 -23.36 34.16
CA THR A 315 7.00 -23.41 33.00
C THR A 315 6.51 -22.00 32.70
N ALA A 316 6.87 -21.46 31.53
CA ALA A 316 6.35 -20.20 31.02
C ALA A 316 5.23 -20.50 30.01
N LYS A 317 4.01 -20.03 30.28
CA LYS A 317 2.82 -20.33 29.46
C LYS A 317 2.05 -19.08 29.08
N ASN A 318 1.68 -18.96 27.81
CA ASN A 318 0.69 -18.01 27.33
C ASN A 318 -0.38 -18.75 26.50
N LYS A 319 -1.31 -18.01 25.88
CA LYS A 319 -2.39 -18.59 25.07
C LYS A 319 -1.92 -19.29 23.79
N HIS A 320 -0.68 -19.04 23.34
CA HIS A 320 -0.11 -19.56 22.09
C HIS A 320 0.79 -20.77 22.30
N GLY A 321 1.22 -21.04 23.54
CA GLY A 321 2.04 -22.19 23.83
C GLY A 321 2.70 -22.14 25.19
N THR A 322 3.65 -23.04 25.39
CA THR A 322 4.37 -23.21 26.64
C THR A 322 5.82 -23.56 26.34
N GLN A 323 6.75 -23.03 27.12
CA GLN A 323 8.14 -23.44 27.08
C GLN A 323 8.69 -23.54 28.50
N ASN A 324 9.43 -24.63 28.75
CA ASN A 324 9.96 -24.94 30.06
C ASN A 324 11.47 -24.74 30.07
N SER A 325 12.00 -24.44 31.25
CA SER A 325 13.44 -24.45 31.51
C SER A 325 13.67 -25.02 32.90
N SER A 326 14.84 -25.61 33.11
CA SER A 326 15.16 -26.29 34.36
C SER A 326 16.53 -25.88 34.86
N VAL A 327 16.72 -25.93 36.17
CA VAL A 327 18.01 -25.74 36.81
C VAL A 327 18.21 -26.77 37.91
N LEU A 328 19.45 -27.19 38.14
CA LEU A 328 19.82 -28.00 39.30
C LEU A 328 20.23 -27.05 40.43
N LEU A 329 19.53 -27.12 41.55
CA LEU A 329 19.95 -26.49 42.79
C LEU A 329 20.76 -27.50 43.60
N ASP A 330 21.96 -27.11 43.99
CA ASP A 330 22.84 -27.91 44.86
C ASP A 330 23.12 -27.11 46.14
N VAL A 331 22.63 -27.63 47.27
CA VAL A 331 22.81 -27.07 48.60
C VAL A 331 23.83 -27.93 49.35
N GLN A 332 24.92 -27.31 49.79
CA GLN A 332 26.00 -27.95 50.52
C GLN A 332 25.92 -27.65 52.01
N CYS A 333 26.26 -28.64 52.85
CA CYS A 333 26.32 -28.46 54.30
C CYS A 333 27.41 -27.44 54.68
N GLU A 334 27.17 -26.67 55.74
CA GLU A 334 28.21 -25.86 56.38
C GLU A 334 28.98 -26.78 57.35
N TYR A 335 30.28 -27.01 57.10
CA TYR A 335 31.14 -27.92 57.90
C TYR A 335 31.73 -27.26 59.15
#